data_AF-X0T1A7-F1
#
_entry.id   AF-X0T1A7-F1
#
_cell.length_a   1.000
_cell.length_b   1.000
_cell.length_c   1.000
_cell.angle_alpha   90.00
_cell.angle_beta   90.00
_cell.angle_gamma   90.00
#
_symmetry.space_group_name_H-M   'P 1'
#
loop_
_entity.id
_entity.type
_entity.pdbx_description
1 polymer ?
#
loop_
_entity_poly.entity_id
_entity_poly.type
_entity_poly.pdbx_seq_one_letter_code
_entity_poly.pdbx_strand_id
1 'polypeptide(L)'
;MSLAGVVPGARLIRTSPNTGAFLNDLNDAIDKVVGEGMDYAIVPDVAGHWVKSIQANPLPIDWGQGVELSTPQLVARVVDSIAESRDRQMVIVQKVRAALLPAGFIELTAEDDYYAVVAFVRNHLAKVGGTRYFDIYR
;
A
#
# COMPACT_ATOMS: atom_id res chain seq x y z
N MET A 1 8.01 -13.81 -15.06
CA MET A 1 8.22 -12.49 -15.69
C MET A 1 9.45 -11.82 -15.08
N SER A 2 10.19 -11.01 -15.84
CA SER A 2 11.27 -10.17 -15.29
C SER A 2 10.70 -8.93 -14.61
N LEU A 3 11.29 -8.47 -13.50
CA LEU A 3 10.93 -7.19 -12.85
C LEU A 3 11.76 -6.00 -13.34
N ALA A 4 12.60 -6.19 -14.35
CA ALA A 4 13.32 -5.09 -14.99
C ALA A 4 12.32 -4.03 -15.51
N GLY A 5 12.49 -2.77 -15.08
CA GLY A 5 11.61 -1.66 -15.46
C GLY A 5 10.34 -1.52 -14.61
N VAL A 6 10.03 -2.50 -13.75
CA VAL A 6 8.90 -2.41 -12.81
C VAL A 6 9.37 -1.95 -11.44
N VAL A 7 10.43 -2.57 -10.91
CA VAL A 7 11.03 -2.20 -9.62
C VAL A 7 12.48 -1.75 -9.84
N PRO A 8 12.88 -0.54 -9.39
CA PRO A 8 14.26 -0.09 -9.48
C PRO A 8 15.23 -1.09 -8.82
N GLY A 9 16.26 -1.51 -9.56
CA GLY A 9 17.26 -2.48 -9.09
C GLY A 9 16.89 -3.96 -9.26
N ALA A 10 15.68 -4.29 -9.73
CA ALA A 10 15.21 -5.67 -9.83
C ALA A 10 15.55 -6.38 -11.17
N ARG A 11 16.57 -5.91 -11.90
CA ARG A 11 16.89 -6.40 -13.27
C ARG A 11 17.11 -7.91 -13.36
N LEU A 12 17.67 -8.52 -12.32
CA LEU A 12 17.96 -9.97 -12.26
C LEU A 12 16.93 -10.75 -11.44
N ILE A 13 15.86 -10.09 -10.99
CA ILE A 13 14.81 -10.71 -10.18
C ILE A 13 13.66 -11.10 -11.11
N ARG A 14 13.24 -12.37 -11.00
CA ARG A 14 12.09 -12.91 -11.71
C ARG A 14 10.99 -13.23 -10.70
N THR A 15 9.75 -13.03 -11.11
CA THR A 15 8.57 -13.35 -10.28
C THR A 15 7.43 -13.89 -11.14
N SER A 16 6.31 -14.24 -10.51
CA SER A 16 5.10 -14.66 -11.21
C SER A 16 4.53 -13.52 -12.08
N PRO A 17 3.82 -13.80 -13.19
CA PRO A 17 3.13 -12.76 -13.95
C PRO A 17 2.18 -11.92 -13.10
N ASN A 18 1.49 -12.54 -12.12
CA ASN A 18 0.57 -11.85 -11.22
C ASN A 18 1.29 -10.82 -10.34
N THR A 19 2.43 -11.21 -9.76
CA THR A 19 3.25 -10.29 -8.96
C THR A 19 3.80 -9.15 -9.80
N GLY A 20 4.22 -9.43 -11.04
CA GLY A 20 4.66 -8.39 -11.98
C GLY A 20 3.54 -7.39 -12.30
N ALA A 21 2.34 -7.88 -12.60
CA ALA A 21 1.18 -7.04 -12.88
C ALA A 21 0.76 -6.20 -11.67
N PHE A 22 0.78 -6.78 -10.47
CA PHE A 22 0.49 -6.09 -9.22
C PHE A 22 1.49 -4.95 -8.95
N LEU A 23 2.79 -5.20 -9.10
CA LEU A 23 3.83 -4.18 -8.88
C LEU A 23 3.81 -3.09 -9.95
N ASN A 24 3.45 -3.41 -11.20
CA ASN A 24 3.28 -2.39 -12.23
C ASN A 24 2.08 -1.48 -11.92
N ASP A 25 0.95 -2.06 -11.53
CA ASP A 25 -0.25 -1.30 -11.15
C ASP A 25 -0.05 -0.46 -9.88
N LEU A 26 0.89 -0.85 -9.00
CA LEU A 26 1.33 -0.02 -7.88
C LEU A 26 2.00 1.27 -8.37
N ASN A 27 2.88 1.19 -9.37
CA ASN A 27 3.50 2.38 -9.96
C ASN A 27 2.43 3.30 -10.56
N ASP A 28 1.44 2.73 -11.26
CA ASP A 28 0.33 3.51 -11.82
C ASP A 28 -0.49 4.21 -10.71
N ALA A 29 -0.66 3.58 -9.54
CA ALA A 29 -1.34 4.19 -8.40
C ALA A 29 -0.52 5.32 -7.76
N ILE A 30 0.80 5.13 -7.64
CA ILE A 30 1.74 6.15 -7.15
C ILE A 30 1.74 7.37 -8.08
N ASP A 31 1.83 7.15 -9.39
CA ASP A 31 1.86 8.23 -10.38
C ASP A 31 0.59 9.09 -10.33
N LYS A 32 -0.57 8.50 -10.01
CA LYS A 32 -1.82 9.25 -9.78
C LYS A 32 -1.72 10.19 -8.58
N VAL A 33 -1.22 9.69 -7.44
CA VAL A 33 -1.09 10.50 -6.21
C VAL A 33 -0.04 11.61 -6.41
N VAL A 34 1.11 11.27 -6.99
CA VAL A 34 2.17 12.24 -7.28
C VAL A 34 1.71 13.28 -8.30
N GLY A 35 0.89 12.89 -9.29
CA GLY A 35 0.28 13.79 -10.26
C GLY A 35 -0.65 14.84 -9.63
N GLU A 36 -1.21 14.57 -8.46
CA GLU A 36 -1.99 15.52 -7.66
C GLU A 36 -1.10 16.39 -6.74
N GLY A 37 0.22 16.19 -6.74
CA GLY A 37 1.16 16.93 -5.89
C GLY A 37 1.11 16.53 -4.41
N MET A 38 0.67 15.31 -4.12
CA MET A 38 0.48 14.79 -2.76
C MET A 38 1.53 13.73 -2.42
N ASP A 39 1.85 13.59 -1.13
CA ASP A 39 2.62 12.45 -0.63
C ASP A 39 1.75 11.18 -0.65
N TYR A 40 2.36 10.01 -0.83
CA TYR A 40 1.65 8.73 -0.72
C TYR A 40 2.08 7.90 0.50
N ALA A 41 1.09 7.31 1.18
CA ALA A 41 1.28 6.13 2.03
C ALA A 41 0.76 4.90 1.31
N ILE A 42 1.31 3.71 1.60
CA ILE A 42 0.83 2.45 1.02
C ILE A 42 0.58 1.44 2.11
N VAL A 43 -0.59 0.80 2.08
CA VAL A 43 -0.97 -0.26 3.02
C VAL A 43 -1.66 -1.44 2.29
N PRO A 44 -1.51 -2.69 2.75
CA PRO A 44 -0.64 -3.11 3.86
C PRO A 44 0.70 -3.77 3.47
N ASP A 45 0.84 -4.43 2.31
CA ASP A 45 1.86 -5.48 2.07
C ASP A 45 2.90 -5.11 0.99
N VAL A 46 3.36 -3.86 0.97
CA VAL A 46 4.42 -3.42 0.04
C VAL A 46 5.56 -2.67 0.73
N ALA A 47 5.90 -3.07 1.96
CA ALA A 47 7.00 -2.47 2.73
C ALA A 47 8.33 -2.41 1.94
N GLY A 48 8.58 -3.40 1.08
CA GLY A 48 9.78 -3.44 0.22
C GLY A 48 9.90 -2.28 -0.77
N HIS A 49 8.79 -1.57 -1.07
CA HIS A 49 8.80 -0.37 -1.91
C HIS A 49 9.70 0.74 -1.33
N TRP A 50 9.68 0.90 -0.01
CA TRP A 50 10.31 2.04 0.67
C TRP A 50 11.84 2.07 0.55
N VAL A 51 12.47 0.92 0.27
CA VAL A 51 13.94 0.80 0.10
C VAL A 51 14.48 1.68 -1.05
N LYS A 52 13.68 1.87 -2.10
CA LYS A 52 14.05 2.66 -3.30
C LYS A 52 12.97 3.67 -3.71
N SER A 53 12.08 4.00 -2.79
CA SER A 53 11.04 5.00 -2.98
C SER A 53 11.65 6.39 -3.21
N ILE A 54 10.97 7.23 -4.00
CA ILE A 54 11.36 8.62 -4.27
C ILE A 54 11.10 9.56 -3.07
N GLN A 55 10.24 9.13 -2.16
CA GLN A 55 9.95 9.80 -0.89
C GLN A 55 10.15 8.84 0.29
N ALA A 56 10.37 9.40 1.48
CA ALA A 56 10.31 8.62 2.71
C ALA A 56 8.90 8.07 2.93
N ASN A 57 8.79 6.92 3.61
CA ASN A 57 7.50 6.45 4.08
C ASN A 57 6.94 7.47 5.08
N PRO A 58 5.77 8.06 4.80
CA PRO A 58 5.20 9.06 5.69
C PRO A 58 4.51 8.46 6.93
N LEU A 59 4.29 7.14 6.98
CA LEU A 59 3.76 6.45 8.15
C LEU A 59 4.88 6.16 9.17
N PRO A 60 4.57 6.10 10.48
CA PRO A 60 5.56 5.76 11.51
C PRO A 60 5.94 4.26 11.53
N ILE A 61 5.64 3.53 10.46
CA ILE A 61 5.92 2.11 10.30
C ILE A 61 5.95 1.70 8.81
N ASP A 62 6.91 0.85 8.43
CA ASP A 62 7.03 0.33 7.06
C ASP A 62 6.12 -0.84 6.76
N TRP A 63 5.83 -1.67 7.78
CA TRP A 63 5.05 -2.90 7.63
C TRP A 63 4.03 -3.04 8.76
N GLY A 64 2.94 -2.29 8.67
CA GLY A 64 1.89 -2.23 9.69
C GLY A 64 0.93 -3.43 9.68
N GLN A 65 1.44 -4.64 9.87
CA GLN A 65 0.61 -5.85 10.04
C GLN A 65 0.27 -6.08 11.51
N GLY A 66 -0.64 -7.03 11.78
CA GLY A 66 -1.10 -7.33 13.14
C GLY A 66 0.01 -7.78 14.11
N VAL A 67 1.12 -8.31 13.60
CA VAL A 67 2.28 -8.71 14.43
C VAL A 67 3.01 -7.48 14.97
N GLU A 68 3.24 -6.48 14.12
CA GLU A 68 3.90 -5.22 14.48
C GLU A 68 2.95 -4.28 15.23
N LEU A 69 1.66 -4.31 14.89
CA LEU A 69 0.60 -3.49 15.49
C LEU A 69 -0.19 -4.28 16.52
N SER A 70 0.50 -5.02 17.39
CA SER A 70 -0.08 -5.97 18.34
C SER A 70 -0.87 -5.34 19.49
N THR A 71 -0.87 -4.02 19.62
CA THR A 71 -1.64 -3.31 20.64
C THR A 71 -2.47 -2.17 20.04
N PRO A 72 -3.62 -1.83 20.64
CA PRO A 72 -4.43 -0.70 20.18
C PRO A 72 -3.66 0.62 20.13
N GLN A 73 -2.69 0.83 21.02
CA GLN A 73 -1.87 2.04 21.04
C GLN A 73 -0.92 2.13 19.85
N LEU A 74 -0.41 1.00 19.36
CA LEU A 74 0.43 0.98 18.15
C LEU A 74 -0.42 1.22 16.91
N VAL A 75 -1.62 0.62 16.82
CA VAL A 75 -2.58 0.92 15.77
C VAL A 75 -2.95 2.41 15.78
N ALA A 76 -3.29 2.96 16.95
CA ALA A 76 -3.65 4.36 17.14
C ALA A 76 -2.59 5.31 16.54
N ARG A 77 -1.29 5.09 16.84
CA ARG A 77 -0.20 5.91 16.30
C ARG A 77 -0.19 5.98 14.78
N VAL A 78 -0.49 4.88 14.09
CA VAL A 78 -0.50 4.85 12.63
C VAL A 78 -1.73 5.56 12.08
N VAL A 79 -2.91 5.29 12.64
CA VAL A 79 -4.16 5.90 12.15
C VAL A 79 -4.25 7.39 12.48
N ASP A 80 -3.70 7.82 13.61
CA ASP A 80 -3.57 9.23 13.98
C ASP A 80 -2.64 9.95 13.00
N SER A 81 -1.49 9.35 12.66
CA SER A 81 -0.56 9.91 11.66
C SER A 81 -1.21 10.08 10.28
N ILE A 82 -2.06 9.12 9.86
CA ILE A 82 -2.86 9.23 8.63
C ILE A 82 -3.89 10.37 8.76
N ALA A 83 -4.59 10.45 9.89
CA ALA A 83 -5.62 11.45 10.11
C ALA A 83 -5.06 12.88 10.13
N GLU A 84 -3.88 13.07 10.72
CA GLU A 84 -3.20 14.36 10.84
C GLU A 84 -2.58 14.85 9.52
N SER A 85 -2.39 13.97 8.53
CA SER A 85 -1.72 14.29 7.27
C SER A 85 -2.64 14.31 6.04
N ARG A 86 -3.97 14.26 6.22
CA ARG A 86 -4.97 14.16 5.11
C ARG A 86 -4.93 15.31 4.09
N ASP A 87 -4.41 16.45 4.48
CA ASP A 87 -4.28 17.63 3.63
C ASP A 87 -3.11 17.54 2.65
N ARG A 88 -2.06 16.78 3.01
CA ARG A 88 -0.80 16.62 2.25
C ARG A 88 -0.52 15.20 1.74
N GLN A 89 -1.25 14.20 2.22
CA GLN A 89 -1.04 12.79 1.93
C GLN A 89 -2.32 12.12 1.40
N MET A 90 -2.16 11.17 0.47
CA MET A 90 -3.18 10.17 0.13
C MET A 90 -2.73 8.76 0.52
N VAL A 91 -3.68 7.89 0.79
CA VAL A 91 -3.41 6.49 1.15
C VAL A 91 -3.78 5.56 0.00
N ILE A 92 -2.78 4.84 -0.50
CA ILE A 92 -2.91 3.77 -1.49
C ILE A 92 -3.17 2.47 -0.74
N VAL A 93 -4.34 1.87 -0.95
CA VAL A 93 -4.82 0.68 -0.25
C VAL A 93 -4.95 -0.48 -1.21
N GLN A 94 -4.34 -1.62 -0.88
CA GLN A 94 -4.49 -2.85 -1.66
C GLN A 94 -5.95 -3.34 -1.72
N LYS A 95 -6.33 -3.88 -2.88
CA LYS A 95 -7.58 -4.65 -3.09
C LYS A 95 -7.39 -6.13 -2.92
N VAL A 96 -6.15 -6.62 -3.01
CA VAL A 96 -5.81 -8.04 -3.05
C VAL A 96 -4.73 -8.39 -2.03
N ARG A 97 -4.71 -9.64 -1.60
CA ARG A 97 -3.73 -10.17 -0.64
C ARG A 97 -2.41 -10.45 -1.36
N ALA A 98 -1.37 -9.65 -1.08
CA ALA A 98 -0.09 -9.76 -1.77
C ALA A 98 0.57 -11.14 -1.58
N ALA A 99 0.40 -11.74 -0.39
CA ALA A 99 0.92 -13.07 -0.08
C ALA A 99 0.36 -14.21 -0.97
N LEU A 100 -0.79 -13.99 -1.62
CA LEU A 100 -1.49 -14.99 -2.43
C LEU A 100 -1.34 -14.74 -3.95
N LEU A 101 -0.61 -13.70 -4.37
CA LEU A 101 -0.43 -13.38 -5.79
C LEU A 101 0.03 -14.56 -6.66
N PRO A 102 0.93 -15.45 -6.22
CA PRO A 102 1.31 -16.63 -7.02
C PRO A 102 0.12 -17.57 -7.30
N ALA A 103 -0.86 -17.65 -6.39
CA ALA A 103 -2.05 -18.48 -6.51
C ALA A 103 -3.23 -17.76 -7.20
N GLY A 104 -3.20 -16.42 -7.24
CA GLY A 104 -4.22 -15.61 -7.90
C GLY A 104 -4.45 -14.26 -7.21
N PHE A 105 -5.45 -13.52 -7.70
CA PHE A 105 -5.85 -12.24 -7.13
C PHE A 105 -7.00 -12.47 -6.14
N ILE A 106 -6.64 -12.83 -4.91
CA ILE A 106 -7.61 -13.02 -3.82
C ILE A 106 -7.88 -11.68 -3.15
N GLU A 107 -9.15 -11.32 -3.04
CA GLU A 107 -9.58 -10.03 -2.47
C GLU A 107 -9.13 -9.86 -1.01
N LEU A 108 -8.73 -8.64 -0.69
CA LEU A 108 -8.41 -8.20 0.66
C LEU A 108 -9.70 -7.68 1.31
N THR A 109 -10.31 -8.52 2.15
CA THR A 109 -11.55 -8.18 2.85
C THR A 109 -11.27 -7.30 4.08
N ALA A 110 -12.25 -6.50 4.50
CA ALA A 110 -12.06 -5.51 5.57
C ALA A 110 -12.16 -6.13 6.97
N GLU A 111 -12.69 -7.34 7.09
CA GLU A 111 -12.88 -8.07 8.35
C GLU A 111 -11.62 -8.80 8.84
N ASP A 112 -10.48 -8.59 8.17
CA ASP A 112 -9.20 -9.17 8.58
C ASP A 112 -8.51 -8.23 9.59
N ASP A 113 -8.68 -8.51 10.89
CA ASP A 113 -8.06 -7.76 12.00
C ASP A 113 -6.54 -7.63 11.85
N TYR A 114 -5.92 -8.53 11.08
CA TYR A 114 -4.51 -8.48 10.73
C TYR A 114 -4.12 -7.20 9.97
N TYR A 115 -5.09 -6.52 9.34
CA TYR A 115 -4.91 -5.28 8.59
C TYR A 115 -5.73 -4.12 9.18
N ALA A 116 -5.66 -3.92 10.50
CA ALA A 116 -6.41 -2.87 11.21
C ALA A 116 -6.33 -1.46 10.56
N VAL A 117 -5.17 -1.09 10.00
CA VAL A 117 -5.00 0.20 9.29
C VAL A 117 -5.83 0.28 8.01
N VAL A 118 -5.96 -0.83 7.27
CA VAL A 118 -6.81 -0.90 6.07
C VAL A 118 -8.27 -0.69 6.43
N ALA A 119 -8.73 -1.35 7.50
CA ALA A 119 -10.09 -1.20 8.01
C ALA A 119 -10.37 0.25 8.42
N PHE A 120 -9.43 0.90 9.11
CA PHE A 120 -9.55 2.32 9.45
C PHE A 120 -9.71 3.19 8.21
N VAL A 121 -8.81 3.06 7.22
CA VAL A 121 -8.83 3.89 6.00
C VAL A 121 -10.14 3.74 5.26
N ARG A 122 -10.61 2.51 5.03
CA ARG A 122 -11.86 2.24 4.30
C ARG A 122 -13.11 2.80 4.98
N ASN A 123 -13.12 2.86 6.32
CA ASN A 123 -14.26 3.31 7.09
C ASN A 123 -14.27 4.82 7.39
N HIS A 124 -13.12 5.50 7.31
CA HIS A 124 -12.97 6.88 7.80
C HIS A 124 -12.47 7.87 6.74
N LEU A 125 -11.93 7.40 5.61
CA LEU A 125 -11.48 8.25 4.51
C LEU A 125 -12.39 8.07 3.30
N ALA A 126 -12.48 9.09 2.46
CA ALA A 126 -13.22 9.03 1.22
C ALA A 126 -12.35 8.40 0.12
N LYS A 127 -12.91 7.44 -0.60
CA LYS A 127 -12.27 6.91 -1.80
C LYS A 127 -12.32 7.95 -2.92
N VAL A 128 -11.17 8.41 -3.39
CA VAL A 128 -11.04 9.44 -4.43
C VAL A 128 -10.63 8.85 -5.79
N GLY A 129 -10.12 7.62 -5.82
CA GLY A 129 -9.72 6.97 -7.06
C GLY A 129 -9.24 5.53 -6.85
N GLY A 130 -8.51 5.03 -7.83
CA GLY A 130 -7.90 3.70 -7.78
C GLY A 130 -7.36 3.22 -9.13
N THR A 131 -6.74 2.06 -9.08
CA THR A 131 -6.23 1.27 -10.22
C THR A 131 -6.84 -0.13 -10.18
N ARG A 132 -6.26 -1.11 -10.87
CA ARG A 132 -6.83 -2.47 -10.89
C ARG A 132 -6.73 -3.16 -9.53
N TYR A 133 -5.60 -2.99 -8.84
CA TYR A 133 -5.28 -3.69 -7.59
C TYR A 133 -5.15 -2.77 -6.38
N PHE A 134 -5.27 -1.46 -6.57
CA PHE A 134 -5.23 -0.48 -5.48
C PHE A 134 -6.41 0.49 -5.54
N ASP A 135 -6.86 0.93 -4.37
CA ASP A 135 -7.75 2.07 -4.19
C ASP A 135 -7.00 3.23 -3.56
N ILE A 136 -7.44 4.45 -3.84
CA ILE A 136 -6.81 5.68 -3.33
C ILE A 136 -7.82 6.42 -2.46
N TYR A 137 -7.40 6.77 -1.25
CA TYR A 137 -8.23 7.39 -0.22
C TYR A 137 -7.65 8.72 0.26
N ARG A 138 -8.56 9.62 0.65
CA ARG A 138 -8.27 10.93 1.26
C ARG A 138 -9.23 11.23 2.40
#